data_AF-A0A4S8P1I7-F1
#
_entry.id   AF-A0A4S8P1I7-F1
#
_cell.length_a   1.000
_cell.length_b   1.000
_cell.length_c   1.000
_cell.angle_alpha   90.00
_cell.angle_beta   90.00
_cell.angle_gamma   90.00
#
_symmetry.space_group_name_H-M   'P 1'
#
loop_
_entity.id
_entity.type
_entity.pdbx_description
1 polymer ?
#
loop_
_entity_poly.entity_id
_entity_poly.type
_entity_poly.pdbx_seq_one_letter_code
_entity_poly.pdbx_strand_id
1 'polypeptide(L)'
;MASNESEFQARVHSWMLRCFGNKLTQDREERNRRFLEEALELVQSLGCSKEQASSLVAYVFDRPSGDPGQEVGGVAVTLAALCHANQLDMCSEATKEIVRIEDPQITIKIREKQLRKPTH
;
A
#
# COMPACT_ATOMS: atom_id res chain seq x y z
N MET A 1 24.59 1.21 9.07
CA MET A 1 23.78 2.31 8.50
C MET A 1 22.41 1.74 8.25
N ALA A 2 21.37 2.26 8.90
CA ALA A 2 20.00 1.87 8.58
C ALA A 2 19.77 2.19 7.10
N SER A 3 19.25 1.25 6.31
CA SER A 3 18.85 1.59 4.94
C SER A 3 17.70 2.59 5.02
N ASN A 4 17.67 3.56 4.09
CA ASN A 4 16.61 4.58 3.97
C ASN A 4 15.19 3.95 4.00
N GLU A 5 15.07 2.68 3.59
CA GLU A 5 13.85 1.87 3.61
C GLU A 5 13.37 1.54 5.03
N SER A 6 14.27 1.16 5.93
CA SER A 6 13.91 0.87 7.34
C SER A 6 13.45 2.13 8.07
N GLU A 7 14.02 3.28 7.72
CA GLU A 7 13.60 4.59 8.22
C GLU A 7 12.22 4.98 7.68
N PHE A 8 11.95 4.73 6.39
CA PHE A 8 10.66 4.96 5.79
C PHE A 8 9.55 4.10 6.43
N GLN A 9 9.78 2.79 6.58
CA GLN A 9 8.82 1.89 7.22
C GLN A 9 8.52 2.30 8.66
N ALA A 10 9.55 2.71 9.42
CA ALA A 10 9.39 3.23 10.78
C ALA A 10 8.59 4.54 10.81
N ARG A 11 8.82 5.46 9.86
CA ARG A 11 8.05 6.71 9.73
C ARG A 11 6.59 6.45 9.42
N VAL A 12 6.29 5.54 8.48
CA VAL A 12 4.91 5.12 8.15
C VAL A 12 4.23 4.52 9.38
N HIS A 13 4.89 3.63 10.12
CA HIS A 13 4.35 3.07 11.35
C HIS A 13 4.05 4.16 12.41
N SER A 14 4.97 5.11 12.57
CA SER A 14 4.80 6.24 13.48
C SER A 14 3.60 7.12 13.09
N TRP A 15 3.42 7.41 11.80
CA TRP A 15 2.25 8.13 11.29
C TRP A 15 0.96 7.33 11.52
N MET A 16 0.94 6.02 11.22
CA MET A 16 -0.20 5.13 11.44
C MET A 16 -0.68 5.17 12.89
N LEU A 17 0.24 5.06 13.86
CA LEU A 17 -0.09 5.14 15.29
C LEU A 17 -0.70 6.49 15.67
N ARG A 18 -0.14 7.61 15.18
CA ARG A 18 -0.70 8.95 15.44
C ARG A 18 -2.06 9.14 14.77
N CYS A 19 -2.23 8.64 13.56
CA CYS A 19 -3.42 8.86 12.74
C CYS A 19 -4.61 8.01 13.22
N PHE A 20 -4.38 6.71 13.44
CA PHE A 20 -5.44 5.72 13.66
C PHE A 20 -5.39 5.02 15.02
N GLY A 21 -4.33 5.21 15.80
CA GLY A 21 -4.12 4.51 17.07
C GLY A 21 -3.70 3.04 16.89
N ASN A 22 -3.42 2.36 18.00
CA ASN A 22 -2.83 1.03 17.98
C ASN A 22 -3.75 -0.03 17.35
N LYS A 23 -5.06 0.00 17.64
CA LYS A 23 -6.01 -1.03 17.17
C LYS A 23 -6.02 -1.14 15.64
N LEU A 24 -6.22 -0.03 14.93
CA LEU A 24 -6.27 -0.01 13.47
C LEU A 24 -4.88 -0.16 12.83
N THR A 25 -3.82 0.27 13.52
CA THR A 25 -2.44 0.07 13.04
C THR A 25 -2.07 -1.40 13.00
N GLN A 26 -2.52 -2.18 13.99
CA GLN A 26 -2.22 -3.62 14.11
C GLN A 26 -3.30 -4.52 13.46
N ASP A 27 -4.34 -3.95 12.86
CA ASP A 27 -5.39 -4.68 12.17
C ASP A 27 -4.87 -5.23 10.83
N ARG A 28 -4.46 -6.50 10.85
CA ARG A 28 -3.84 -7.18 9.71
C ARG A 28 -4.79 -7.29 8.51
N GLU A 29 -6.09 -7.46 8.74
CA GLU A 29 -7.07 -7.58 7.66
C GLU A 29 -7.27 -6.23 6.96
N GLU A 30 -7.40 -5.15 7.73
CA GLU A 30 -7.45 -3.80 7.17
C GLU A 30 -6.14 -3.44 6.44
N ARG A 31 -4.98 -3.79 6.99
CA ARG A 31 -3.69 -3.54 6.30
C ARG A 31 -3.59 -4.30 4.97
N ASN A 32 -4.06 -5.55 4.93
CA ASN A 32 -4.12 -6.34 3.71
C ASN A 32 -5.06 -5.69 2.67
N ARG A 33 -6.28 -5.34 3.06
CA ARG A 33 -7.26 -4.68 2.17
C ARG A 33 -6.75 -3.35 1.65
N ARG A 34 -6.11 -2.53 2.49
CA ARG A 34 -5.54 -1.24 2.09
C ARG A 34 -4.40 -1.39 1.10
N PHE A 35 -3.52 -2.36 1.29
CA PHE A 35 -2.47 -2.65 0.33
C PHE A 35 -3.05 -3.07 -1.03
N LEU A 36 -4.04 -3.97 -1.04
CA LEU A 36 -4.71 -4.38 -2.27
C LEU A 36 -5.42 -3.22 -2.98
N GLU A 37 -6.09 -2.34 -2.22
CA GLU A 37 -6.75 -1.14 -2.74
C GLU A 37 -5.76 -0.24 -3.48
N GLU A 38 -4.62 0.11 -2.87
CA GLU A 38 -3.59 0.96 -3.51
C GLU A 38 -2.91 0.27 -4.70
N ALA A 39 -2.67 -1.05 -4.63
CA ALA A 39 -2.13 -1.81 -5.76
C ALA A 39 -3.08 -1.78 -6.97
N LEU A 40 -4.38 -1.89 -6.72
CA LEU A 40 -5.42 -1.78 -7.76
C LEU A 40 -5.51 -0.36 -8.32
N GLU A 41 -5.48 0.67 -7.48
CA GLU A 41 -5.46 2.08 -7.91
C GLU A 41 -4.24 2.39 -8.78
N LEU A 42 -3.05 1.89 -8.41
CA LEU A 42 -1.84 2.04 -9.21
C LEU A 42 -1.99 1.40 -10.58
N VAL A 43 -2.34 0.11 -10.68
CA VAL A 43 -2.45 -0.54 -12.00
C VAL A 43 -3.60 0.02 -12.84
N GLN A 44 -4.70 0.46 -12.22
CA GLN A 44 -5.78 1.17 -12.90
C GLN A 44 -5.27 2.47 -13.54
N SER A 45 -4.48 3.26 -12.81
CA SER A 45 -3.91 4.51 -13.33
C SER A 45 -2.96 4.30 -14.52
N LEU A 46 -2.43 3.08 -14.66
CA LEU A 46 -1.53 2.67 -15.75
C LEU A 46 -2.23 1.88 -16.86
N GLY A 47 -3.57 1.83 -16.85
CA GLY A 47 -4.38 1.26 -17.92
C GLY A 47 -4.78 -0.20 -17.76
N CYS A 48 -4.58 -0.81 -16.59
CA CYS A 48 -5.10 -2.16 -16.30
C CYS A 48 -6.63 -2.12 -16.21
N SER A 49 -7.29 -3.01 -16.96
CA SER A 49 -8.75 -3.15 -16.93
C SER A 49 -9.22 -3.94 -15.72
N LYS A 50 -10.50 -3.78 -15.37
CA LYS A 50 -11.14 -4.55 -14.30
C LYS A 50 -11.11 -6.06 -14.59
N GLU A 51 -11.27 -6.44 -15.85
CA GLU A 51 -11.28 -7.82 -16.32
C GLU A 51 -9.88 -8.44 -16.19
N GLN A 52 -8.83 -7.69 -16.53
CA GLN A 52 -7.44 -8.11 -16.35
C GLN A 52 -7.13 -8.33 -14.86
N ALA A 53 -7.49 -7.36 -14.00
CA ALA A 53 -7.31 -7.49 -12.55
C ALA A 53 -8.08 -8.69 -11.97
N SER A 54 -9.34 -8.89 -12.37
CA SER A 54 -10.17 -10.01 -11.91
C SER A 54 -9.62 -11.36 -12.35
N SER A 55 -9.06 -11.45 -13.55
CA SER A 55 -8.42 -12.68 -14.05
C SER A 55 -7.16 -13.03 -13.25
N LEU A 56 -6.38 -12.03 -12.85
CA LEU A 56 -5.22 -12.23 -11.98
C LEU A 56 -5.61 -12.69 -10.58
N VAL A 57 -6.71 -12.18 -10.02
CA VAL A 57 -7.25 -12.67 -8.75
C VAL A 57 -7.52 -14.17 -8.83
N ALA A 58 -8.28 -14.63 -9.83
CA ALA A 58 -8.53 -16.07 -10.00
C ALA A 58 -7.21 -16.87 -10.11
N TYR A 59 -6.30 -16.42 -10.97
CA TYR A 59 -5.00 -17.08 -11.18
C TYR A 59 -4.13 -17.20 -9.92
N VAL A 60 -4.14 -16.19 -9.04
CA VAL A 60 -3.36 -16.22 -7.78
C VAL A 60 -4.04 -17.09 -6.73
N PHE A 61 -5.36 -16.94 -6.55
CA PHE A 61 -6.11 -17.65 -5.51
C PHE A 61 -6.39 -19.13 -5.83
N ASP A 62 -6.22 -19.56 -7.08
CA ASP A 62 -6.30 -20.97 -7.48
C ASP A 62 -5.04 -21.79 -7.12
N ARG A 63 -4.03 -21.16 -6.50
CA ARG A 63 -2.76 -21.81 -6.10
C ARG A 63 -2.59 -21.81 -4.57
N PRO A 64 -1.76 -22.72 -4.03
CA PRO A 64 -1.39 -22.68 -2.62
C PRO A 64 -0.76 -21.32 -2.26
N SER A 65 -1.05 -20.83 -1.06
CA SER A 65 -0.45 -19.61 -0.53
C SER A 65 1.08 -19.74 -0.43
N GLY A 66 1.81 -18.72 -0.88
CA GLY A 66 3.26 -18.64 -0.73
C GLY A 66 3.71 -18.24 0.68
N ASP A 67 5.03 -18.28 0.91
CA ASP A 67 5.64 -17.77 2.13
C ASP A 67 5.55 -16.23 2.17
N PRO A 68 5.05 -15.61 3.26
CA PRO A 68 4.89 -14.16 3.34
C PRO A 68 6.17 -13.36 3.06
N GLY A 69 7.34 -13.84 3.48
CA GLY A 69 8.60 -13.15 3.23
C GLY A 69 8.97 -13.15 1.75
N GLN A 70 8.75 -14.28 1.08
CA GLN A 70 8.93 -14.38 -0.37
C GLN A 70 7.96 -13.47 -1.14
N GLU A 71 6.69 -13.41 -0.74
CA GLU A 71 5.69 -12.58 -1.41
C GLU A 71 5.97 -11.07 -1.24
N VAL A 72 6.47 -10.65 -0.07
CA VAL A 72 6.95 -9.27 0.12
C VAL A 72 8.08 -8.94 -0.86
N GLY A 73 9.03 -9.86 -1.06
CA GLY A 73 10.11 -9.69 -2.04
C GLY A 73 9.59 -9.59 -3.48
N GLY A 74 8.62 -10.45 -3.85
CA GLY A 74 7.99 -10.43 -5.17
C GLY A 74 7.26 -9.12 -5.47
N VAL A 75 6.49 -8.61 -4.50
CA VAL A 75 5.84 -7.30 -4.62
C VAL A 75 6.85 -6.17 -4.78
N ALA A 76 7.93 -6.14 -3.98
CA ALA A 76 8.93 -5.07 -4.05
C ALA A 76 9.64 -5.03 -5.42
N VAL A 77 10.05 -6.20 -5.94
CA VAL A 77 10.73 -6.29 -7.24
C VAL A 77 9.80 -5.88 -8.37
N THR A 78 8.55 -6.33 -8.36
CA THR A 78 7.57 -6.02 -9.41
C THR A 78 7.16 -4.54 -9.38
N LEU A 79 7.01 -3.94 -8.19
CA LEU A 79 6.77 -2.50 -8.06
C LEU A 79 7.93 -1.68 -8.63
N ALA A 80 9.17 -2.03 -8.31
CA ALA A 80 10.34 -1.34 -8.85
C ALA A 80 10.41 -1.43 -10.38
N ALA A 81 10.15 -2.61 -10.95
CA ALA A 81 10.10 -2.82 -12.40
C ALA A 81 8.96 -2.01 -13.07
N LEU A 82 7.77 -1.98 -12.45
CA LEU A 82 6.63 -1.22 -12.93
C LEU A 82 6.91 0.29 -12.92
N CYS A 83 7.49 0.81 -11.84
CA CYS A 83 7.92 2.20 -11.75
C CYS A 83 8.93 2.55 -12.84
N HIS A 84 9.95 1.70 -13.06
CA HIS A 84 10.94 1.92 -14.11
C HIS A 84 10.30 1.96 -15.50
N ALA A 85 9.41 1.03 -15.82
CA ALA A 85 8.69 0.98 -17.10
C ALA A 85 7.83 2.22 -17.37
N ASN A 86 7.34 2.87 -16.30
CA ASN A 86 6.51 4.07 -16.37
C ASN A 86 7.27 5.36 -16.03
N GLN A 87 8.61 5.32 -15.96
CA GLN A 87 9.46 6.48 -15.67
C GLN A 87 9.13 7.17 -14.34
N LEU A 88 8.72 6.38 -13.33
CA LEU A 88 8.44 6.84 -11.97
C LEU A 88 9.60 6.49 -11.05
N ASP A 89 9.96 7.41 -10.15
CA ASP A 89 10.91 7.14 -9.07
C ASP A 89 10.16 6.67 -7.83
N MET A 90 10.23 5.37 -7.55
CA MET A 90 9.50 4.70 -6.46
C MET A 90 9.71 5.39 -5.10
N CYS A 91 10.95 5.74 -4.77
CA CYS A 91 11.31 6.33 -3.48
C CYS A 91 10.82 7.79 -3.35
N SER A 92 10.90 8.56 -4.43
CA SER A 92 10.43 9.95 -4.47
C SER A 92 8.92 10.02 -4.35
N GLU A 93 8.17 9.16 -5.06
CA GLU A 93 6.71 9.11 -4.94
C GLU A 93 6.26 8.65 -3.54
N ALA A 94 6.93 7.64 -2.98
CA ALA A 94 6.68 7.22 -1.60
C ALA A 94 6.95 8.36 -0.58
N THR A 95 8.02 9.13 -0.79
CA THR A 95 8.37 10.27 0.07
C THR A 95 7.37 11.42 -0.04
N LYS A 96 6.91 11.74 -1.26
CA LYS A 96 5.87 12.74 -1.48
C LYS A 96 4.57 12.35 -0.77
N GLU A 97 4.19 11.08 -0.85
CA GLU A 97 2.95 10.60 -0.24
C GLU A 97 2.99 10.65 1.29
N ILE A 98 4.07 10.19 1.94
CA ILE A 98 4.18 10.27 3.42
C ILE A 98 4.14 11.72 3.91
N VAL A 99 4.78 12.65 3.17
CA VAL A 99 4.73 14.09 3.48
C VAL A 99 3.30 14.62 3.33
N ARG A 100 2.58 14.22 2.27
CA ARG A 100 1.20 14.65 2.02
C ARG A 100 0.24 14.18 3.10
N ILE A 101 0.33 12.91 3.54
CA ILE A 101 -0.59 12.36 4.55
C ILE A 101 -0.26 12.80 5.97
N GLU A 102 0.96 13.26 6.22
CA GLU A 102 1.35 13.90 7.48
C GLU A 102 0.81 15.33 7.64
N ASP A 103 0.40 15.98 6.54
CA ASP A 103 -0.28 17.27 6.61
C ASP A 103 -1.53 17.17 7.52
N PRO A 104 -1.70 18.08 8.51
CA PRO A 104 -2.82 18.00 9.45
C PRO A 104 -4.20 18.01 8.79
N GLN A 105 -4.39 18.79 7.73
CA GLN A 105 -5.67 18.88 7.01
C GLN A 105 -5.97 17.57 6.27
N ILE A 106 -4.94 16.94 5.69
CA ILE A 106 -5.08 15.65 5.02
C ILE A 106 -5.34 14.54 6.05
N THR A 107 -4.63 14.56 7.19
CA THR A 107 -4.85 13.62 8.30
C THR A 107 -6.31 13.65 8.79
N ILE A 108 -6.90 14.84 8.95
CA ILE A 108 -8.33 14.98 9.34
C ILE A 108 -9.23 14.31 8.31
N LYS A 109 -9.05 14.60 7.02
CA LYS A 109 -9.83 14.00 5.93
C LYS A 109 -9.69 12.47 5.89
N ILE A 110 -8.48 11.95 6.15
CA ILE A 110 -8.21 10.51 6.20
C ILE A 110 -8.99 9.86 7.35
N ARG A 111 -8.99 10.47 8.54
CA ARG A 111 -9.76 9.97 9.69
C ARG A 111 -11.27 9.95 9.38
N GLU A 112 -11.81 11.01 8.79
CA GLU A 112 -13.23 11.08 8.40
C GLU A 112 -13.60 10.03 7.34
N LYS A 113 -12.71 9.77 6.38
CA LYS A 113 -12.89 8.68 5.41
C LYS A 113 -12.89 7.32 6.11
N GLN A 114 -11.97 7.09 7.05
CA GLN A 114 -11.89 5.83 7.80
C GLN A 114 -13.17 5.54 8.59
N LEU A 115 -13.75 6.56 9.23
CA LEU A 115 -15.01 6.42 9.99
C LEU A 115 -16.22 6.05 9.12
N ARG A 116 -16.15 6.32 7.81
CA ARG A 116 -17.23 6.02 6.85
C ARG A 116 -17.04 4.68 6.14
N LYS A 117 -15.93 3.98 6.36
CA LYS A 117 -15.73 2.67 5.73
C LYS A 117 -16.75 1.68 6.28
N PRO A 118 -17.50 0.97 5.43
CA PRO A 118 -18.37 -0.10 5.88
C PRO A 118 -17.55 -1.18 6.58
N THR A 119 -18.05 -1.68 7.69
CA THR A 119 -17.49 -2.85 8.36
C THR A 119 -17.93 -4.07 7.54
N HIS A 120 -16.97 -4.73 6.89
CA HIS A 120 -17.20 -5.97 6.16
C HIS A 120 -17.08 -7.16 7.10
#